data_AF-A0A482RHZ0-F1
#
_entry.id   AF-A0A482RHZ0-F1
#
_cell.length_a   1.000
_cell.length_b   1.000
_cell.length_c   1.000
_cell.angle_alpha   90.00
_cell.angle_beta   90.00
_cell.angle_gamma   90.00
#
_symmetry.space_group_name_H-M   'P 1'
#
loop_
_entity.id
_entity.type
_entity.pdbx_description
1 polymer ?
#
loop_
_entity_poly.entity_id
_entity_poly.type
_entity_poly.pdbx_seq_one_letter_code
_entity_poly.pdbx_strand_id
1 'polypeptide(L)'
;MCCCRQVTAEEAERTARDEGVLYIETSAKLGVNIKALFRMLASSLPASSATPAGGAGSGSTTTSNLIDIKLPAAPPPDAKAAEGCSC
;
A
#
# COMPACT_ATOMS: atom_id res chain seq x y z
N MET A 1 -10.78 -6.47 -25.44
CA MET A 1 -10.20 -5.13 -25.27
C MET A 1 -8.79 -5.25 -24.72
N CYS A 2 -7.77 -4.63 -25.35
CA CYS A 2 -6.50 -4.39 -24.66
C CYS A 2 -6.79 -3.62 -23.37
N CYS A 3 -6.36 -4.14 -22.23
CA CYS A 3 -6.41 -3.43 -20.94
C CYS A 3 -5.30 -2.35 -20.91
N CYS A 4 -5.34 -1.48 -21.90
CA CYS A 4 -4.46 -0.34 -22.05
C CYS A 4 -4.91 0.74 -21.05
N ARG A 5 -3.96 1.42 -20.38
CA ARG A 5 -4.23 2.46 -19.35
C ARG A 5 -5.26 3.47 -19.87
N GLN A 6 -6.40 3.55 -19.18
CA GLN A 6 -7.43 4.55 -19.48
C GLN A 6 -7.18 5.89 -18.78
N VAL A 7 -6.49 5.84 -17.63
CA VAL A 7 -6.15 7.01 -16.82
C VAL A 7 -4.64 7.17 -16.83
N THR A 8 -4.15 8.37 -17.14
CA THR A 8 -2.72 8.68 -17.06
C THR A 8 -2.31 9.00 -15.64
N ALA A 9 -1.01 8.90 -15.35
CA ALA A 9 -0.50 9.24 -14.03
C ALA A 9 -0.75 10.72 -13.68
N GLU A 10 -0.62 11.62 -14.67
CA GLU A 10 -0.83 13.05 -14.46
C GLU A 10 -2.29 13.40 -14.14
N GLU A 11 -3.25 12.72 -14.79
CA GLU A 11 -4.68 12.92 -14.51
C GLU A 11 -5.00 12.51 -13.08
N ALA A 12 -4.54 11.34 -12.65
CA ALA A 12 -4.78 10.83 -11.31
C ALA A 12 -4.12 11.72 -10.23
N GLU A 13 -2.90 12.21 -10.47
CA GLU A 13 -2.23 13.13 -9.55
C GLU A 13 -2.95 14.48 -9.46
N ARG A 14 -3.44 15.01 -10.60
CA ARG A 14 -4.21 16.25 -10.63
C ARG A 14 -5.49 16.10 -9.81
N THR A 15 -6.27 15.05 -10.05
CA THR A 15 -7.52 14.81 -9.29
C THR A 15 -7.23 14.63 -7.80
N ALA A 16 -6.15 13.93 -7.42
CA ALA A 16 -5.78 13.78 -6.02
C ALA A 16 -5.42 15.11 -5.35
N ARG A 17 -4.72 15.99 -6.07
CA ARG A 17 -4.40 17.35 -5.61
C ARG A 17 -5.66 18.21 -5.43
N ASP A 18 -6.58 18.13 -6.39
CA ASP A 18 -7.83 18.90 -6.38
C ASP A 18 -8.74 18.46 -5.21
N GLU A 19 -8.80 17.15 -4.92
CA GLU A 19 -9.57 16.57 -3.80
C GLU A 19 -8.82 16.58 -2.46
N GLY A 20 -7.55 16.99 -2.43
CA GLY A 20 -6.73 17.03 -1.23
C GLY A 20 -6.45 15.64 -0.63
N VAL A 21 -6.44 14.59 -1.45
CA VAL A 21 -6.18 13.20 -1.04
C VAL A 21 -4.79 12.74 -1.45
N LEU A 22 -4.26 11.73 -0.75
CA LEU A 22 -2.95 11.14 -1.06
C LEU A 22 -3.05 10.20 -2.27
N TYR A 23 -2.03 10.22 -3.13
CA TYR A 23 -1.96 9.38 -4.33
C TYR A 23 -0.62 8.65 -4.44
N ILE A 24 -0.69 7.37 -4.81
CA ILE A 24 0.48 6.54 -5.17
C ILE A 24 0.07 5.37 -6.07
N GLU A 25 0.70 5.25 -7.24
CA GLU A 25 0.46 4.12 -8.14
C GLU A 25 0.97 2.83 -7.53
N THR A 26 0.08 1.86 -7.34
CA THR A 26 0.39 0.62 -6.62
C THR A 26 -0.04 -0.59 -7.45
N SER A 27 0.84 -1.58 -7.58
CA SER A 27 0.51 -2.86 -8.22
C SER A 27 0.46 -3.96 -7.17
N ALA A 28 -0.75 -4.42 -6.84
CA ALA A 28 -0.94 -5.54 -5.93
C ALA A 28 -0.37 -6.86 -6.49
N LYS A 29 -0.41 -7.05 -7.82
CA LYS A 29 0.10 -8.26 -8.48
C LYS A 29 1.63 -8.35 -8.45
N LEU A 30 2.31 -7.21 -8.61
CA LEU A 30 3.78 -7.15 -8.66
C LEU A 30 4.39 -6.72 -7.32
N GLY A 31 3.58 -6.36 -6.33
CA GLY A 31 4.04 -5.84 -5.05
C GLY A 31 4.67 -4.45 -5.12
N VAL A 32 4.43 -3.68 -6.19
CA VAL A 32 5.02 -2.35 -6.40
C VAL A 32 4.31 -1.35 -5.50
N ASN A 33 5.09 -0.53 -4.79
CA ASN A 33 4.65 0.59 -3.93
C ASN A 33 3.75 0.24 -2.73
N ILE A 34 3.50 -1.04 -2.45
CA ILE A 34 2.71 -1.49 -1.29
C ILE A 34 3.27 -0.94 0.03
N LYS A 35 4.57 -1.14 0.29
CA LYS A 35 5.21 -0.65 1.53
C LYS A 35 5.26 0.87 1.62
N ALA A 36 5.31 1.58 0.49
CA ALA A 36 5.32 3.04 0.46
C ALA A 36 3.92 3.59 0.78
N LEU A 37 2.87 2.99 0.21
CA LEU A 37 1.48 3.33 0.48
C LEU A 37 1.16 3.24 1.98
N PHE A 38 1.49 2.12 2.64
CA PHE A 38 1.20 1.97 4.08
C PHE A 38 1.99 2.92 4.97
N ARG A 39 3.26 3.23 4.62
CA ARG A 39 4.06 4.22 5.37
C ARG A 39 3.50 5.63 5.23
N MET A 40 3.06 6.00 4.02
CA MET A 40 2.46 7.29 3.75
C MET A 40 1.17 7.46 4.56
N LEU A 41 0.30 6.45 4.55
CA LEU A 41 -0.92 6.45 5.36
C LEU A 41 -0.61 6.55 6.86
N ALA A 42 0.32 5.74 7.37
CA ALA A 42 0.70 5.79 8.79
C ALA A 42 1.24 7.17 9.21
N SER A 43 1.88 7.90 8.29
CA SER A 43 2.43 9.24 8.56
C SER A 43 1.38 10.34 8.48
N SER A 44 0.37 10.17 7.61
CA SER A 44 -0.72 11.14 7.41
C SER A 44 -1.85 10.99 8.43
N LEU A 45 -1.93 9.86 9.13
CA LEU A 45 -2.83 9.74 10.26
C LEU A 45 -2.31 10.60 11.42
N PRO A 46 -3.09 11.59 11.89
CA PRO A 46 -2.76 12.26 13.14
C PRO A 46 -2.69 11.19 14.23
N ALA A 47 -1.72 11.28 15.14
CA ALA A 47 -1.47 10.30 16.19
C ALA A 47 -2.73 10.03 17.02
N SER A 48 -3.59 9.13 16.56
CA SER A 48 -4.83 8.75 17.18
C SER A 48 -4.46 7.83 18.33
N SER A 49 -4.27 8.40 19.52
CA SER A 49 -4.38 7.80 20.87
C SER A 49 -4.12 6.29 21.01
N ALA A 50 -3.19 5.72 20.24
CA ALA A 50 -2.64 4.40 20.47
C ALA A 50 -1.57 4.61 21.53
N THR A 51 -2.06 4.69 22.77
CA THR A 51 -1.27 4.50 23.98
C THR A 51 -0.27 3.37 23.71
N PRO A 52 1.03 3.58 23.97
CA PRO A 52 2.05 2.59 23.68
C PRO A 52 1.88 1.44 24.67
N ALA A 53 1.16 0.39 24.28
CA ALA A 53 1.32 -0.92 24.91
C ALA A 53 2.60 -1.57 24.35
N GLY A 54 3.75 -1.01 24.78
CA GLY A 54 5.10 -1.51 24.55
C GLY A 54 5.77 -0.96 23.27
N GLY A 55 6.64 0.03 23.30
CA GLY A 55 7.29 0.75 24.38
C GLY A 55 8.00 1.96 23.79
N ALA A 56 8.29 2.93 24.65
CA ALA A 56 9.00 4.15 24.31
C ALA A 56 10.36 3.89 23.63
N GLY A 57 10.68 4.72 22.63
CA GLY A 57 11.96 4.72 21.97
C GLY A 57 12.12 5.90 21.03
N SER A 58 12.12 7.11 21.59
CA SER A 58 12.79 8.24 20.94
C SER A 58 14.27 7.86 20.77
N GLY A 59 14.73 7.82 19.54
CA GLY A 59 16.10 7.39 19.23
C GLY A 59 16.37 7.43 17.74
N SER A 60 16.76 8.61 17.26
CA SER A 60 17.57 8.81 16.05
C SER A 60 18.50 7.62 15.80
N THR A 61 18.36 6.92 14.66
CA THR A 61 19.46 6.29 13.90
C THR A 61 18.96 5.84 12.51
N THR A 62 19.63 6.37 11.50
CA THR A 62 19.57 6.30 10.03
C THR A 62 19.17 5.00 9.30
N THR A 63 18.91 3.85 9.91
CA THR A 63 18.68 2.63 9.12
C THR A 63 17.72 1.67 9.83
N SER A 64 16.69 1.21 9.11
CA SER A 64 15.84 0.07 9.48
C SER A 64 14.72 0.33 10.50
N ASN A 65 13.70 1.09 10.10
CA ASN A 65 12.34 0.94 10.64
C ASN A 65 11.40 0.42 9.54
N LEU A 66 11.70 -0.80 9.07
CA LEU A 66 10.79 -1.57 8.22
C LEU A 66 9.95 -2.45 9.14
N ILE A 67 8.64 -2.21 9.18
CA ILE A 67 7.68 -3.12 9.80
C ILE A 67 7.67 -4.40 8.93
N ASP A 68 8.17 -5.52 9.47
CA ASP A 68 8.18 -6.83 8.77
C ASP A 68 6.76 -7.40 8.71
N ILE A 69 6.05 -7.10 7.62
CA ILE A 69 4.78 -7.74 7.32
C ILE A 69 5.11 -9.12 6.73
N LYS A 70 5.05 -10.17 7.56
CA LYS A 70 5.18 -11.55 7.11
C LYS A 70 3.94 -11.92 6.28
N LEU A 71 4.03 -11.80 4.95
CA LEU A 71 3.07 -12.41 4.03
C LEU A 71 3.37 -13.91 3.94
N PRO A 72 2.41 -14.83 4.19
CA PRO A 72 2.60 -16.22 3.81
C PRO A 72 2.77 -16.29 2.28
N ALA A 73 3.78 -17.04 1.83
CA ALA A 73 4.14 -17.15 0.42
C ALA A 73 2.93 -17.58 -0.42
N ALA A 74 2.71 -16.88 -1.54
CA ALA A 74 1.70 -17.25 -2.51
C ALA A 74 1.98 -18.67 -3.05
N PRO A 75 0.97 -19.54 -3.18
CA PRO A 75 1.15 -20.86 -3.79
C PRO A 75 1.55 -20.74 -5.29
N PRO A 76 2.30 -21.72 -5.82
CA PRO A 76 2.81 -21.72 -7.19
C PRO A 76 1.69 -21.69 -8.25
N PRO A 77 1.98 -21.20 -9.48
CA PRO A 77 0.99 -20.88 -10.49
C PRO A 77 0.52 -22.11 -11.29
N ASP A 78 0.10 -23.19 -10.64
CA ASP A 78 -0.45 -24.37 -11.33
C ASP A 78 -1.48 -25.11 -10.46
N ALA A 79 -2.66 -24.52 -10.26
CA ALA A 79 -3.85 -25.25 -9.82
C ALA A 79 -5.14 -24.50 -10.18
N LYS A 80 -5.79 -24.98 -11.24
CA LYS A 80 -7.21 -24.82 -11.61
C LYS A 80 -7.96 -23.61 -11.01
N ALA A 81 -8.12 -22.58 -11.84
CA ALA A 81 -9.26 -21.69 -11.74
C ALA A 81 -10.55 -22.48 -12.08
N ALA A 82 -11.42 -22.66 -11.11
CA ALA A 82 -12.82 -23.01 -11.33
C ALA A 82 -13.67 -22.25 -10.30
N GLU A 83 -14.47 -21.35 -10.86
CA GLU A 83 -15.73 -20.79 -10.35
C GLU A 83 -15.77 -20.20 -8.93
N GLY A 84 -16.04 -18.90 -8.88
CA GLY A 84 -16.43 -18.22 -7.65
C GLY A 84 -16.46 -16.70 -7.77
N CYS A 85 -17.05 -16.15 -8.82
CA CYS A 85 -17.45 -14.74 -8.83
C CYS A 85 -18.92 -14.67 -9.22
N SER A 86 -19.79 -14.83 -8.22
CA SER A 86 -21.20 -14.44 -8.32
C SER A 86 -21.26 -12.98 -7.91
N CYS A 87 -21.22 -12.10 -8.93
CA CYS A 87 -21.69 -10.73 -8.83
C CYS A 87 -23.09 -10.66 -9.44
#